data_AF-A0A3S0YKX9-F1
#
_entry.id   AF-A0A3S0YKX9-F1
#
_cell.length_a   1.000
_cell.length_b   1.000
_cell.length_c   1.000
_cell.angle_alpha   90.00
_cell.angle_beta   90.00
_cell.angle_gamma   90.00
#
_symmetry.space_group_name_H-M   'P 1'
#
loop_
_entity.id
_entity.type
_entity.pdbx_description
1 polymer ?
#
loop_
_entity_poly.entity_id
_entity_poly.type
_entity_poly.pdbx_seq_one_letter_code
_entity_poly.pdbx_strand_id
1 'polypeptide(L)'
;MSNHVFATDTAACRAGCGACCIAPSITSYIPDMPNGKPAGIRCVQLSDDNLCRLFGDPSRPAVCEQFDYDSEICGEHRDEALATLNWLESTTG
;
A
#
# COMPACT_ATOMS: atom_id res chain seq x y z
N MET A 1 -36.45 -20.05 -5.71
CA MET A 1 -35.07 -20.29 -6.17
C MET A 1 -34.73 -19.23 -7.20
N SER A 2 -34.25 -18.08 -6.75
CA SER A 2 -33.64 -17.07 -7.62
C SER A 2 -32.46 -16.49 -6.84
N ASN A 3 -31.30 -17.09 -7.05
CA ASN A 3 -30.01 -16.54 -6.63
C ASN A 3 -29.75 -15.31 -7.50
N HIS A 4 -30.08 -14.12 -6.98
CA HIS A 4 -29.51 -12.86 -7.43
C HIS A 4 -28.74 -12.26 -6.24
N VAL A 5 -27.59 -12.85 -5.94
CA VAL A 5 -26.55 -12.17 -5.15
C VAL A 5 -25.43 -11.89 -6.14
N PHE A 6 -25.62 -10.83 -6.93
CA PHE A 6 -24.58 -10.24 -7.76
C PHE A 6 -23.84 -9.20 -6.93
N ALA A 7 -22.50 -9.24 -7.04
CA ALA A 7 -21.47 -8.35 -6.48
C ALA A 7 -21.09 -8.55 -4.99
N THR A 8 -20.22 -9.52 -4.73
CA THR A 8 -19.16 -9.34 -3.72
C THR A 8 -18.09 -8.43 -4.31
N ASP A 9 -18.27 -7.11 -4.19
CA ASP A 9 -17.16 -6.17 -4.40
C ASP A 9 -16.54 -5.86 -3.04
N THR A 10 -15.66 -6.76 -2.60
CA THR A 10 -14.70 -6.46 -1.56
C THR A 10 -13.66 -5.53 -2.16
N ALA A 11 -13.83 -4.23 -1.92
CA ALA A 11 -12.77 -3.23 -1.84
C ALA A 11 -11.44 -3.86 -1.36
N ALA A 12 -10.52 -4.16 -2.29
CA ALA A 12 -9.29 -4.92 -2.04
C ALA A 12 -8.06 -4.21 -2.59
N CYS A 13 -6.91 -4.47 -1.97
CA CYS A 13 -5.64 -3.90 -2.42
C CYS A 13 -5.36 -4.29 -3.87
N ARG A 14 -5.21 -3.29 -4.76
CA ARG A 14 -4.99 -3.54 -6.18
C ARG A 14 -3.53 -3.89 -6.44
N ALA A 15 -3.29 -5.10 -6.93
CA ALA A 15 -1.98 -5.50 -7.43
C ALA A 15 -1.49 -4.49 -8.49
N GLY A 16 -0.23 -4.09 -8.38
CA GLY A 16 0.38 -3.07 -9.25
C GLY A 16 0.16 -1.62 -8.82
N CYS A 17 -0.55 -1.36 -7.70
CA CYS A 17 -0.67 -0.01 -7.15
C CYS A 17 0.63 0.45 -6.46
N GLY A 18 1.08 -0.24 -5.41
CA GLY A 18 2.33 0.08 -4.71
C GLY A 18 2.42 1.47 -4.08
N ALA A 19 1.31 2.22 -3.95
CA ALA A 19 1.33 3.58 -3.42
C ALA A 19 1.80 3.63 -1.95
N CYS A 20 1.31 2.70 -1.11
CA CYS A 20 1.77 2.55 0.28
C CYS A 20 3.26 2.17 0.40
N CYS A 21 3.86 1.61 -0.65
CA CYS A 21 5.29 1.29 -0.69
C CYS A 21 6.17 2.48 -1.17
N ILE A 22 5.56 3.61 -1.56
CA ILE A 22 6.27 4.78 -2.08
C ILE A 22 5.98 6.01 -1.22
N ALA A 23 4.71 6.37 -1.06
CA ALA A 23 4.30 7.66 -0.50
C ALA A 23 4.66 7.83 1.00
N PRO A 24 4.16 6.99 1.93
CA PRO A 24 4.33 7.26 3.36
C PRO A 24 5.77 7.05 3.82
N SER A 25 6.20 7.75 4.85
CA SER A 25 7.43 7.37 5.57
C SER A 25 7.17 6.15 6.45
N ILE A 26 8.19 5.31 6.60
CA ILE A 26 8.21 4.16 7.50
C ILE A 26 9.50 4.25 8.29
N THR A 27 9.42 4.32 9.62
CA THR A 27 10.61 4.42 10.50
C THR A 27 11.00 3.08 11.11
N SER A 28 10.15 2.06 10.97
CA SER A 28 10.43 0.70 11.43
C SER A 28 11.20 -0.11 10.38
N TYR A 29 11.78 -1.22 10.83
CA TYR A 29 12.56 -2.12 9.98
C TYR A 29 11.77 -2.63 8.78
N ILE A 30 12.42 -2.61 7.61
CA ILE A 30 12.00 -3.31 6.39
C ILE A 30 13.18 -4.19 5.96
N PRO A 31 12.99 -5.43 5.50
CA PRO A 31 14.06 -6.23 4.90
C PRO A 31 14.82 -5.43 3.82
N ASP A 32 16.15 -5.41 3.92
CA ASP A 32 17.08 -4.60 3.09
C ASP A 32 16.97 -3.07 3.24
N MET A 33 16.18 -2.57 4.21
CA MET A 33 16.05 -1.16 4.62
C MET A 33 15.89 -1.07 6.15
N PRO A 34 16.96 -1.33 6.94
CA PRO A 34 16.84 -1.53 8.38
C PRO A 34 16.41 -0.29 9.19
N ASN A 35 16.65 0.91 8.65
CA ASN A 35 16.20 2.18 9.24
C ASN A 35 14.85 2.66 8.68
N GLY A 36 14.13 1.77 8.00
CA GLY A 36 12.88 2.09 7.31
C GLY A 36 13.09 2.81 5.98
N LYS A 37 12.03 3.46 5.51
CA LYS A 37 11.89 4.06 4.18
C LYS A 37 11.41 5.52 4.32
N PRO A 38 12.15 6.52 3.82
CA PRO A 38 11.67 7.89 3.78
C PRO A 38 10.40 8.04 2.93
N ALA A 39 9.62 9.09 3.17
CA ALA A 39 8.48 9.46 2.34
C ALA A 39 8.90 9.72 0.89
N GLY A 40 8.04 9.33 -0.05
CA GLY A 40 8.28 9.46 -1.50
C GLY A 40 9.39 8.57 -2.07
N ILE A 41 10.20 7.90 -1.24
CA ILE A 41 11.21 6.96 -1.68
C ILE A 41 10.58 5.60 -1.95
N ARG A 42 10.93 5.00 -3.09
CA ARG A 42 10.50 3.66 -3.48
C ARG A 42 11.08 2.60 -2.54
N CYS A 43 10.24 1.76 -1.95
CA CYS A 43 10.66 0.64 -1.12
C CYS A 43 11.50 -0.36 -1.95
N VAL A 44 12.61 -0.86 -1.38
CA VAL A 44 13.47 -1.88 -2.00
C VAL A 44 12.74 -3.18 -2.34
N GLN A 45 11.65 -3.47 -1.61
CA GLN A 45 10.83 -4.66 -1.81
C GLN A 45 9.76 -4.49 -2.90
N LEU A 46 9.63 -3.31 -3.51
CA LEU A 46 8.67 -3.06 -4.57
C LEU A 46 9.29 -3.40 -5.95
N SER A 47 8.81 -4.46 -6.60
CA SER A 47 9.24 -4.85 -7.95
C SER A 47 8.94 -3.78 -8.99
N ASP A 48 9.53 -3.84 -10.18
CA ASP A 48 9.28 -2.86 -11.26
C ASP A 48 7.79 -2.78 -11.66
N ASP A 49 7.07 -3.89 -11.57
CA ASP A 49 5.61 -3.97 -11.80
C ASP A 49 4.77 -3.44 -10.62
N ASN A 50 5.40 -2.87 -9.60
CA ASN A 50 4.78 -2.37 -8.37
C ASN A 50 4.07 -3.47 -7.55
N LEU A 51 4.65 -4.66 -7.52
CA LEU A 51 4.24 -5.75 -6.64
C LEU A 51 5.19 -5.78 -5.43
N CYS A 52 4.64 -5.73 -4.22
CA CYS A 52 5.44 -5.87 -3.01
C CYS A 52 5.86 -7.34 -2.87
N ARG A 53 7.18 -7.59 -2.87
CA ARG A 53 7.76 -8.94 -2.77
C ARG A 53 7.45 -9.64 -1.43
N LEU A 54 7.10 -8.86 -0.40
CA LEU A 54 6.76 -9.38 0.92
C LEU A 54 5.24 -9.59 1.11
N PHE A 55 4.41 -9.36 0.09
CA PHE A 55 2.97 -9.50 0.26
C PHE A 55 2.60 -10.95 0.60
N GLY A 56 2.05 -11.18 1.80
CA GLY A 56 1.73 -12.52 2.33
C GLY A 56 2.93 -13.29 2.91
N ASP A 57 4.13 -12.69 2.90
CA ASP A 57 5.32 -13.28 3.50
C ASP A 57 5.40 -12.94 5.00
N PRO A 58 5.74 -13.91 5.89
CA PRO A 58 5.86 -13.65 7.33
C PRO A 58 6.92 -12.61 7.73
N SER A 59 7.86 -12.27 6.83
CA SER A 59 8.85 -11.21 7.04
C SER A 59 8.32 -9.82 6.67
N ARG A 60 7.08 -9.70 6.17
CA ARG A 60 6.43 -8.41 5.94
C ARG A 60 6.35 -7.63 7.26
N PRO A 61 6.86 -6.39 7.32
CA PRO A 61 6.79 -5.60 8.55
C PRO A 61 5.34 -5.36 8.98
N ALA A 62 5.06 -5.44 10.28
CA ALA A 62 3.72 -5.26 10.83
C ALA A 62 3.07 -3.92 10.42
N VAL A 63 3.84 -2.84 10.27
CA VAL A 63 3.33 -1.56 9.76
C VAL A 63 2.89 -1.67 8.29
N CYS A 64 3.57 -2.47 7.48
CA CYS A 64 3.19 -2.71 6.10
C CYS A 64 1.91 -3.54 5.98
N GLU A 65 1.57 -4.34 6.99
CA GLU A 65 0.30 -5.08 7.07
C GLU A 65 -0.87 -4.19 7.46
N GLN A 66 -0.63 -3.06 8.13
CA GLN A 66 -1.68 -2.09 8.48
C GLN A 66 -2.14 -1.26 7.27
N PHE A 67 -1.39 -1.26 6.17
CA PHE A 67 -1.82 -0.65 4.90
C PHE A 67 -2.76 -1.59 4.13
N ASP A 68 -3.96 -1.76 4.69
CA ASP A 68 -5.08 -2.38 3.99
C ASP A 68 -5.73 -1.41 2.99
N TYR A 69 -6.57 -1.96 2.11
CA TYR A 69 -7.32 -1.13 1.19
C TYR A 69 -8.36 -0.29 1.95
N ASP A 70 -8.36 1.00 1.63
CA ASP A 70 -9.36 1.97 2.05
C ASP A 70 -9.76 2.76 0.80
N SER A 71 -11.06 2.87 0.51
CA SER A 71 -11.54 3.53 -0.71
C SER A 71 -11.27 5.04 -0.73
N GLU A 72 -11.29 5.70 0.43
CA GLU A 72 -11.01 7.14 0.54
C GLU A 72 -9.52 7.42 0.32
N ILE A 73 -8.65 6.49 0.73
CA ILE A 73 -7.20 6.60 0.53
C ILE A 73 -6.79 6.13 -0.86
N CYS A 74 -7.24 4.96 -1.28
CA CYS A 74 -6.72 4.26 -2.46
C CYS A 74 -7.36 4.70 -3.78
N GLY A 75 -8.57 5.27 -3.73
CA GLY A 75 -9.32 5.68 -4.91
C GLY A 75 -9.48 4.58 -5.97
N GLU A 76 -9.79 4.99 -7.19
CA GLU A 76 -9.92 4.08 -8.34
C GLU A 76 -8.58 3.84 -9.02
N HIS A 77 -7.69 4.83 -8.96
CA HIS A 77 -6.39 4.82 -9.64
C HIS A 77 -5.21 4.95 -8.70
N ARG A 78 -4.04 4.47 -9.14
CA ARG A 78 -2.81 4.54 -8.35
C ARG A 78 -2.43 5.98 -8.05
N ASP A 79 -2.61 6.86 -9.02
CA ASP A 79 -2.19 8.26 -8.91
C ASP A 79 -3.02 9.00 -7.86
N GLU A 80 -4.30 8.63 -7.69
CA GLU A 80 -5.13 9.09 -6.57
C GLU A 80 -4.58 8.58 -5.24
N ALA A 81 -4.27 7.29 -5.13
CA ALA A 81 -3.67 6.73 -3.92
C ALA A 81 -2.36 7.43 -3.52
N LEU A 82 -1.49 7.69 -4.49
CA LEU A 82 -0.25 8.43 -4.27
C LEU A 82 -0.53 9.87 -3.84
N ALA A 83 -1.46 10.56 -4.50
CA ALA A 83 -1.81 11.94 -4.15
C ALA A 83 -2.35 12.04 -2.72
N THR A 84 -3.29 11.18 -2.34
CA THR A 84 -3.89 11.17 -1.00
C THR A 84 -2.87 10.82 0.07
N LEU A 85 -2.06 9.77 -0.13
CA LEU A 85 -1.04 9.38 0.85
C LEU A 85 0.06 10.44 1.01
N ASN A 86 0.50 11.08 -0.08
CA ASN A 86 1.47 12.17 0.00
C ASN A 86 0.88 13.39 0.73
N TRP A 87 -0.39 13.71 0.50
CA TRP A 87 -1.07 14.78 1.21
C TRP A 87 -1.15 14.48 2.71
N LEU A 88 -1.55 13.27 3.09
CA LEU A 88 -1.57 12.83 4.49
C LEU A 88 -0.18 12.93 5.12
N GLU A 89 0.85 12.37 4.49
CA GLU A 89 2.23 12.48 4.96
C GLU A 89 2.65 13.94 5.18
N SER A 90 2.31 14.84 4.26
CA SER A 90 2.68 16.26 4.39
C SER A 90 1.93 17.03 5.48
N THR A 91 0.79 16.50 5.95
CA THR A 91 -0.10 17.20 6.89
C THR A 91 -0.12 16.56 8.27
N THR A 92 0.25 15.28 8.39
CA THR A 92 0.24 14.51 9.64
C THR A 92 1.57 13.83 9.99
N GLY A 93 2.53 13.82 9.07
CA GLY A 93 3.84 13.16 9.22
C GLY A 93 4.84 13.88 10.10
#